data_AF-A0A932L5X4-F1
#
_entry.id   AF-A0A932L5X4-F1
#
_cell.length_a   1.000
_cell.length_b   1.000
_cell.length_c   1.000
_cell.angle_alpha   90.00
_cell.angle_beta   90.00
_cell.angle_gamma   90.00
#
_symmetry.space_group_name_H-M   'P 1'
#
loop_
_entity.id
_entity.type
_entity.pdbx_description
1 polymer ?
#
loop_
_entity_poly.entity_id
_entity_poly.type
_entity_poly.pdbx_seq_one_letter_code
_entity_poly.pdbx_strand_id
1 'polypeptide(L)' 'MRNRFKPCVLVAGLLVAAGAHFQSDLKKALKDTEVAPHWIYDDIPKAFAQAKATGKPLLVVFRCVP' A
#
# COMPACT_ATOMS: atom_id res chain seq x y z
N MET A 1 -46.67 -3.09 -3.64
CA MET A 1 -45.25 -2.86 -4.00
C MET A 1 -44.58 -2.15 -2.83
N ARG A 2 -43.72 -2.84 -2.06
CA ARG A 2 -43.02 -2.29 -0.87
C ARG A 2 -41.53 -2.60 -1.00
N ASN A 3 -40.74 -1.52 -1.03
CA ASN A 3 -39.27 -1.52 -1.09
C ASN A 3 -38.65 -2.41 -0.01
N ARG A 4 -37.86 -3.40 -0.41
CA ARG A 4 -36.99 -4.17 0.48
C ARG A 4 -35.59 -3.54 0.53
N PHE A 5 -35.45 -2.54 1.38
CA PHE A 5 -34.15 -2.02 1.83
C PHE A 5 -33.41 -3.18 2.55
N LYS A 6 -32.31 -3.66 1.96
CA LYS A 6 -31.45 -4.72 2.52
C LYS A 6 -30.47 -4.10 3.52
N PRO A 7 -30.58 -4.36 4.83
CA PRO A 7 -29.63 -3.89 5.82
C PRO A 7 -28.62 -5.01 6.08
N CYS A 8 -27.59 -5.15 5.24
CA CYS A 8 -26.54 -6.15 5.48
C CYS A 8 -25.17 -5.76 4.89
N VAL A 9 -24.89 -4.46 4.77
CA VAL A 9 -23.58 -3.98 4.29
C VAL A 9 -22.99 -3.00 5.32
N LEU A 10 -22.86 -3.42 6.58
CA LEU A 10 -22.25 -2.59 7.62
C LEU A 10 -21.51 -3.42 8.68
N VAL A 11 -20.78 -4.47 8.28
CA VAL A 11 -19.81 -5.13 9.20
C VAL A 11 -18.61 -5.64 8.40
N ALA A 12 -17.73 -4.74 7.94
CA ALA A 12 -16.44 -5.13 7.33
C ALA A 12 -15.35 -4.06 7.53
N GLY A 13 -15.42 -3.28 8.61
CA GLY A 13 -14.55 -2.10 8.82
C GLY A 13 -13.35 -2.29 9.75
N LEU A 14 -13.22 -3.41 10.47
CA LEU A 14 -12.33 -3.51 11.63
C LEU A 14 -11.26 -4.61 11.52
N LEU A 15 -10.54 -4.69 10.40
CA LEU A 15 -9.41 -5.62 10.25
C LEU A 15 -8.16 -5.02 9.58
N VAL A 16 -8.20 -3.75 9.13
CA VAL A 16 -7.06 -3.14 8.40
C VAL A 16 -5.99 -2.53 9.32
N ALA A 17 -6.32 -2.20 10.56
CA ALA A 17 -5.40 -1.45 11.44
C ALA A 17 -4.18 -2.26 11.92
N ALA A 18 -4.31 -3.59 12.08
CA ALA A 18 -3.22 -4.42 12.61
C ALA A 18 -2.02 -4.56 11.64
N GLY A 19 -2.27 -4.52 10.32
CA GLY A 19 -1.20 -4.67 9.31
C GLY A 19 -0.29 -3.44 9.18
N ALA A 20 -0.82 -2.24 9.44
CA ALA A 20 -0.08 -1.00 9.28
C ALA A 20 0.99 -0.79 10.37
N HIS A 21 0.74 -1.24 11.60
CA HIS A 21 1.69 -1.10 12.71
C HIS A 21 2.94 -1.96 12.51
N PHE A 22 2.78 -3.23 12.15
CA PHE A 22 3.90 -4.17 12.00
C PHE A 22 4.92 -3.73 10.94
N GLN A 23 4.45 -3.22 9.80
CA GLN A 23 5.34 -2.72 8.74
C GLN A 23 6.17 -1.52 9.23
N SER A 24 5.59 -0.64 10.04
CA SER A 24 6.28 0.55 10.54
C SER A 24 7.39 0.21 11.53
N ASP A 25 7.22 -0.85 12.32
CA ASP A 25 8.23 -1.29 13.30
C ASP A 25 9.38 -2.04 12.61
N LEU A 26 9.06 -2.89 11.62
CA LEU A 26 10.07 -3.54 10.78
C LEU A 26 10.94 -2.49 10.05
N LYS A 27 10.31 -1.47 9.47
CA LYS A 27 11.01 -0.41 8.74
C LYS A 27 11.97 0.37 9.62
N LYS A 28 11.57 0.66 10.86
CA LYS A 28 12.45 1.29 11.88
C LYS A 28 13.61 0.38 12.26
N ALA A 29 13.34 -0.91 12.51
CA ALA A 29 14.38 -1.88 12.86
C ALA A 29 15.43 -2.04 11.76
N LEU A 30 14.98 -2.06 10.49
CA LEU A 30 15.81 -2.13 9.29
C LEU A 30 16.48 -0.78 8.92
N LYS A 31 16.29 0.27 9.73
CA LYS A 31 16.77 1.64 9.44
C LYS A 31 16.38 2.13 8.04
N ASP A 32 15.23 1.67 7.58
CA ASP A 32 14.82 1.77 6.20
C ASP A 32 14.01 3.06 5.95
N THR A 33 14.59 4.19 6.36
CA THR A 33 13.85 5.45 6.53
C THR A 33 14.17 6.48 5.44
N GLU A 34 15.28 6.33 4.74
CA GLU A 34 15.72 7.25 3.69
C GLU A 34 15.52 6.63 2.31
N VAL A 35 14.61 7.23 1.55
CA VAL A 35 14.34 6.90 0.15
C VAL A 35 14.49 8.18 -0.66
N ALA A 36 15.29 8.17 -1.71
CA ALA A 36 15.41 9.33 -2.58
C ALA A 36 14.05 9.66 -3.23
N PRO A 37 13.69 10.95 -3.41
CA PRO A 37 12.34 11.39 -3.73
C PRO A 37 11.80 10.90 -5.09
N HIS A 38 12.67 10.38 -5.96
CA HIS A 38 12.29 9.81 -7.26
C HIS A 38 11.80 8.35 -7.17
N TRP A 39 11.97 7.68 -6.03
CA TRP A 39 11.49 6.32 -5.82
C TRP A 39 10.12 6.28 -5.17
N ILE A 40 9.28 5.36 -5.64
CA ILE A 40 8.05 4.95 -4.98
C ILE A 40 8.38 3.76 -4.09
N TYR A 41 8.18 3.88 -2.79
CA TYR A 41 8.61 2.89 -1.80
C TYR A 41 7.43 2.24 -1.10
N ASP A 42 7.47 0.91 -0.96
CA ASP A 42 6.40 0.10 -0.37
C ASP A 42 5.00 0.29 -1.01
N ASP A 43 4.91 0.88 -2.20
CA ASP A 43 3.64 1.21 -2.85
C ASP A 43 3.65 0.78 -4.33
N ILE A 44 3.57 -0.55 -4.51
CA ILE A 44 3.48 -1.18 -5.82
C ILE A 44 2.25 -0.71 -6.63
N PRO A 45 1.04 -0.57 -6.04
CA PRO A 45 -0.12 -0.05 -6.78
C PRO A 45 0.12 1.34 -7.39
N LYS A 46 0.69 2.28 -6.63
CA LYS A 46 1.04 3.62 -7.14
C LYS A 46 2.11 3.56 -8.22
N ALA A 47 3.09 2.67 -8.08
CA ALA A 47 4.12 2.47 -9.09
C ALA A 47 3.55 2.02 -10.44
N PHE A 48 2.60 1.07 -10.43
CA PHE A 48 1.87 0.68 -11.63
C PHE A 48 1.04 1.82 -12.23
N ALA A 49 0.35 2.60 -11.39
CA ALA A 49 -0.45 3.73 -11.85
C ALA A 49 0.42 4.78 -12.58
N GLN A 50 1.58 5.12 -12.01
CA GLN A 50 2.51 6.08 -12.61
C GLN A 50 3.16 5.55 -13.90
N ALA A 51 3.56 4.27 -13.94
CA ALA A 51 4.09 3.66 -15.16
C ALA A 51 3.08 3.69 -16.31
N LYS A 52 1.80 3.36 -16.03
CA LYS A 52 0.71 3.44 -17.01
C LYS A 52 0.45 4.86 -17.48
N ALA A 53 0.39 5.82 -16.54
CA ALA A 53 0.12 7.22 -16.87
C ALA A 53 1.22 7.85 -17.74
N THR A 54 2.47 7.42 -17.55
CA THR A 54 3.63 7.96 -18.29
C THR A 54 4.00 7.18 -19.55
N GLY A 55 3.44 5.97 -19.74
CA GLY A 55 3.82 5.07 -20.83
C GLY A 55 5.25 4.53 -20.71
N LYS A 56 5.89 4.65 -19.55
CA LYS A 56 7.27 4.21 -19.30
C LYS A 56 7.30 2.84 -18.63
N PRO A 57 8.32 2.00 -18.92
CA PRO A 57 8.49 0.73 -18.22
C PRO A 57 8.77 0.94 -16.73
N LEU A 58 8.34 -0.02 -15.90
CA LEU A 58 8.57 -0.01 -14.46
C LEU A 58 9.88 -0.72 -14.11
N LEU A 59 10.82 0.00 -13.49
CA LEU A 59 12.00 -0.59 -12.86
C LEU A 59 11.69 -0.93 -11.40
N VAL A 60 11.85 -2.19 -11.03
CA VAL A 60 11.67 -2.68 -9.66
C VAL A 60 13.03 -3.09 -9.11
N VAL A 61 13.39 -2.57 -7.95
CA VAL A 61 14.61 -2.93 -7.22
C VAL A 61 14.24 -3.44 -5.84
N PHE A 62 14.94 -4.48 -5.38
CA PHE A 62 14.84 -4.96 -4.01
C PHE A 62 16.01 -4.38 -3.23
N ARG A 63 15.73 -3.73 -2.09
CA ARG A 63 16.78 -3.38 -1.13
C ARG A 63 16.97 -4.55 -0.17
N CYS A 64 18.20 -5.04 -0.10
CA CYS A 64 18.65 -5.87 1.00
C CYS A 64 19.12 -4.95 2.12
N VAL A 65 18.62 -5.16 3.32
CA VAL A 65 19.08 -4.48 4.53
C VAL A 65 19.91 -5.50 5.33
N PRO A 66 21.12 -5.14 5.82
CA PRO A 66 21.97 -6.04 6.60
C PRO A 66 21.39 -6.38 7.97
#